data_AF-A0A3N8BAA3-F1
#
_entry.id   AF-A0A3N8BAA3-F1
#
_cell.length_a   1.000
_cell.length_b   1.000
_cell.length_c   1.000
_cell.angle_alpha   90.00
_cell.angle_beta   90.00
_cell.angle_gamma   90.00
#
_symmetry.space_group_name_H-M   'P 1'
#
loop_
_entity.id
_entity.type
_entity.pdbx_description
1 polymer ?
#
loop_
_entity_poly.entity_id
_entity_poly.type
_entity_poly.pdbx_seq_one_letter_code
_entity_poly.pdbx_strand_id
1 'polypeptide(L)'
;MADAVPRGIDREKIVSLARQKFAGALANDTKWNELITFVRGLEGWRPSYRSKSVNGHVTGWDVEWFYHLPLPFVGVEWLDIGLHEQASPRHQVIDYSVLLGKLAEIGFEFEARGDVVRVWGYAPKSYEDFPPDT
;
A
#
# COMPACT_ATOMS: atom_id res chain seq x y z
N MET A 1 -2.90 -13.82 -3.57
CA MET A 1 -2.10 -12.86 -4.36
C MET A 1 -2.96 -11.63 -4.64
N ALA A 2 -2.39 -10.54 -5.14
CA ALA A 2 -2.96 -9.19 -5.20
C ALA A 2 -4.31 -9.09 -5.96
N ASP A 3 -4.54 -10.02 -6.88
CA ASP A 3 -5.75 -10.17 -7.71
C ASP A 3 -6.87 -10.95 -7.02
N ALA A 4 -6.61 -11.55 -5.85
CA ALA A 4 -7.58 -12.35 -5.12
C ALA A 4 -8.83 -11.53 -4.77
N VAL A 5 -9.99 -12.15 -4.92
CA VAL A 5 -11.29 -11.50 -4.73
C VAL A 5 -11.99 -12.14 -3.53
N PRO A 6 -12.11 -11.43 -2.39
CA PRO A 6 -12.85 -11.91 -1.24
C PRO A 6 -14.33 -12.18 -1.58
N ARG A 7 -14.95 -13.11 -0.85
CA ARG A 7 -16.37 -13.44 -1.06
C ARG A 7 -17.24 -12.19 -0.88
N GLY A 8 -18.13 -11.95 -1.86
CA GLY A 8 -19.03 -10.80 -1.85
C GLY A 8 -18.44 -9.53 -2.46
N ILE A 9 -17.18 -9.54 -2.91
CA ILE A 9 -16.58 -8.44 -3.65
C ILE A 9 -16.84 -8.60 -5.15
N ASP A 10 -17.37 -7.53 -5.75
CA ASP A 10 -17.56 -7.41 -7.20
C ASP A 10 -16.35 -6.71 -7.83
N ARG A 11 -15.43 -7.49 -8.38
CA ARG A 11 -14.21 -6.98 -9.01
C ARG A 11 -14.51 -6.13 -10.25
N GLU A 12 -15.52 -6.48 -11.04
CA GLU A 12 -15.85 -5.74 -12.26
C GLU A 12 -16.37 -4.34 -11.93
N LYS A 13 -17.20 -4.24 -10.89
CA LYS A 13 -17.66 -2.95 -10.36
C LYS A 13 -16.49 -2.08 -9.89
N ILE A 14 -15.52 -2.65 -9.19
CA ILE A 14 -14.31 -1.93 -8.74
C ILE A 14 -13.51 -1.43 -9.95
N VAL A 15 -13.25 -2.30 -10.93
CA VAL A 15 -12.52 -1.93 -12.15
C VAL A 15 -13.25 -0.84 -12.93
N SER A 16 -14.56 -0.95 -13.06
CA SER A 16 -15.40 0.06 -13.73
C SER A 16 -15.32 1.41 -13.02
N LEU A 17 -15.44 1.42 -11.69
CA LEU A 17 -15.30 2.63 -10.88
C LEU A 17 -13.91 3.26 -11.03
N ALA A 18 -12.86 2.45 -11.01
CA ALA A 18 -11.49 2.94 -11.17
C ALA A 18 -11.30 3.60 -12.54
N ARG A 19 -11.79 2.97 -13.62
CA ARG A 19 -11.74 3.53 -14.99
C ARG A 19 -12.53 4.84 -15.14
N GLN A 20 -13.60 5.02 -14.37
CA GLN A 20 -14.39 6.26 -14.39
C GLN A 20 -13.72 7.40 -13.63
N LYS A 21 -13.03 7.10 -12.53
CA LYS A 21 -12.45 8.10 -11.62
C LYS A 21 -11.03 8.55 -11.97
N PHE A 22 -10.24 7.66 -12.55
CA PHE A 22 -8.81 7.86 -12.71
C PHE A 22 -8.40 7.92 -14.19
N ALA A 23 -7.38 8.72 -14.48
CA ALA A 23 -6.85 8.85 -15.84
C ALA A 23 -6.05 7.62 -16.28
N GLY A 24 -5.52 6.84 -15.33
CA GLY A 24 -4.78 5.61 -15.60
C GLY A 24 -4.29 4.94 -14.33
N ALA A 25 -3.97 3.64 -14.44
CA ALA A 25 -3.33 2.89 -13.37
C ALA A 25 -1.81 3.15 -13.38
N LEU A 26 -1.23 3.34 -12.21
CA LEU A 26 0.22 3.48 -11.96
C LEU A 26 0.85 2.17 -11.46
N ALA A 27 0.03 1.32 -10.83
CA ALA A 27 0.39 -0.01 -10.37
C ALA A 27 -0.45 -1.10 -11.02
N ASN A 28 0.05 -2.33 -10.97
CA ASN A 28 -0.63 -3.53 -11.47
C ASN A 28 -0.39 -4.71 -10.51
N ASP A 29 -1.08 -5.82 -10.76
CA ASP A 29 -1.02 -7.00 -9.88
C ASP A 29 0.40 -7.56 -9.76
N THR A 30 1.25 -7.45 -10.79
CA THR A 30 2.67 -7.85 -10.72
C THR A 30 3.41 -7.04 -9.68
N LYS A 31 3.37 -5.70 -9.76
CA LYS A 31 4.05 -4.82 -8.79
C LYS A 31 3.55 -5.07 -7.37
N TRP A 32 2.23 -5.21 -7.18
CA TRP A 32 1.64 -5.49 -5.88
C TRP A 32 2.07 -6.86 -5.33
N ASN A 33 2.11 -7.89 -6.17
CA ASN A 33 2.58 -9.21 -5.76
C ASN A 33 4.05 -9.21 -5.35
N GLU A 34 4.91 -8.46 -6.04
CA GLU A 34 6.32 -8.31 -5.66
C GLU A 34 6.48 -7.62 -4.31
N LEU A 35 5.73 -6.54 -4.05
CA LEU A 35 5.72 -5.87 -2.74
C LEU A 35 5.24 -6.81 -1.63
N ILE A 36 4.10 -7.49 -1.84
CA ILE A 36 3.55 -8.43 -0.84
C ILE A 36 4.55 -9.56 -0.55
N THR A 37 5.19 -10.10 -1.58
CA THR A 37 6.18 -11.18 -1.43
C THR A 37 7.39 -10.69 -0.66
N PHE A 38 7.91 -9.50 -1.00
CA PHE A 38 9.03 -8.89 -0.29
C PHE A 38 8.71 -8.68 1.20
N VAL A 39 7.60 -8.02 1.52
CA VAL A 39 7.25 -7.71 2.91
C VAL A 39 6.97 -8.97 3.74
N ARG A 40 6.29 -9.97 3.15
CA ARG A 40 6.07 -11.26 3.83
C ARG A 40 7.38 -12.03 4.07
N GLY A 41 8.40 -11.80 3.24
CA GLY A 41 9.73 -12.39 3.36
C GLY A 41 10.65 -11.70 4.38
N LEU A 42 10.26 -10.53 4.91
CA LEU A 42 11.01 -9.89 6.00
C LEU A 42 10.95 -10.76 7.26
N GLU A 43 12.10 -10.86 7.95
CA GLU A 43 12.20 -11.49 9.25
C GLU A 43 11.61 -10.58 10.34
N GLY A 44 10.91 -11.16 11.31
CA GLY A 44 10.35 -10.42 12.44
C GLY A 44 9.03 -9.70 12.12
N TRP A 45 8.86 -8.51 12.71
CA TRP A 45 7.68 -7.68 12.50
C TRP A 45 7.67 -7.09 11.10
N ARG A 46 6.47 -6.75 10.61
CA ARG A 46 6.25 -6.17 9.28
C ARG A 46 5.88 -4.70 9.44
N PRO A 47 6.26 -3.85 8.48
CA PRO A 47 5.88 -2.44 8.51
C PRO A 47 4.36 -2.30 8.60
N SER A 48 3.91 -1.29 9.34
CA SER A 48 2.49 -0.95 9.34
C SER A 48 2.07 -0.39 7.98
N TYR A 49 0.81 -0.60 7.60
CA TYR A 49 0.24 -0.05 6.38
C TYR A 49 -1.18 0.42 6.59
N ARG A 50 -1.63 1.31 5.73
CA ARG A 50 -3.05 1.63 5.52
C ARG A 50 -3.29 1.91 4.05
N SER A 51 -4.53 1.85 3.61
CA SER A 51 -4.87 2.07 2.20
C SER A 51 -6.09 2.94 2.06
N LYS A 52 -6.17 3.63 0.93
CA LYS A 52 -7.41 4.20 0.42
C LYS A 52 -7.88 3.39 -0.77
N SER A 53 -9.15 3.02 -0.77
CA SER A 53 -9.77 2.37 -1.91
C SER A 53 -10.36 3.38 -2.90
N VAL A 54 -10.51 2.96 -4.16
CA VAL A 54 -11.07 3.77 -5.26
C VAL A 54 -12.50 4.29 -5.00
N ASN A 55 -13.22 3.73 -4.02
CA ASN A 55 -14.51 4.23 -3.56
C ASN A 55 -14.42 5.36 -2.52
N GLY A 56 -13.22 5.69 -2.04
CA GLY A 56 -12.94 6.76 -1.08
C GLY A 56 -12.74 6.30 0.37
N HIS A 57 -12.96 5.02 0.70
CA HIS A 57 -12.74 4.53 2.05
C HIS A 57 -11.25 4.43 2.39
N VAL A 58 -10.86 4.95 3.55
CA VAL A 58 -9.50 4.88 4.10
C VAL A 58 -9.49 3.94 5.30
N THR A 59 -8.59 2.95 5.30
CA THR A 59 -8.44 2.02 6.42
C THR A 59 -7.66 2.65 7.57
N GLY A 60 -7.80 2.10 8.78
CA GLY A 60 -6.81 2.30 9.83
C GLY A 60 -5.46 1.68 9.48
N TRP A 61 -4.45 1.95 10.31
CA TRP A 61 -3.15 1.29 10.24
C TRP A 61 -3.26 -0.16 10.74
N ASP A 62 -2.64 -1.08 10.01
CA ASP A 62 -2.56 -2.51 10.30
C ASP A 62 -1.13 -3.01 10.07
N VAL A 63 -0.76 -4.14 10.64
CA VAL A 63 0.55 -4.80 10.48
C VAL A 63 0.42 -6.21 9.89
N GLU A 64 -0.80 -6.69 9.68
CA GLU A 64 -1.08 -8.06 9.23
C GLU A 64 -1.08 -8.17 7.70
N TRP A 65 0.09 -8.47 7.14
CA TRP A 65 0.31 -8.63 5.70
C TRP A 65 -0.15 -9.99 5.13
N PHE A 66 -0.48 -10.97 5.98
CA PHE A 66 -0.97 -12.28 5.51
C PHE A 66 -2.47 -12.29 5.29
N TYR A 67 -3.24 -11.60 6.14
CA TYR A 67 -4.69 -11.75 6.19
C TYR A 67 -5.49 -10.47 5.95
N HIS A 68 -4.95 -9.28 6.22
CA HIS A 68 -5.73 -8.03 6.20
C HIS A 68 -5.47 -7.16 4.96
N LEU A 69 -4.75 -7.68 3.97
CA LEU A 69 -4.43 -6.93 2.75
C LEU A 69 -5.71 -6.45 2.04
N PRO A 70 -5.67 -5.25 1.42
CA PRO A 70 -6.82 -4.62 0.76
C PRO A 70 -7.13 -5.26 -0.61
N LEU A 71 -7.53 -6.52 -0.58
CA LEU A 71 -7.79 -7.32 -1.77
C LEU A 71 -9.19 -7.03 -2.37
N PRO A 72 -9.31 -6.96 -3.70
CA PRO A 72 -8.24 -6.99 -4.70
C PRO A 72 -7.54 -5.63 -4.84
N PHE A 73 -6.22 -5.64 -5.12
CA PHE A 73 -5.42 -4.40 -5.21
C PHE A 73 -5.78 -3.48 -6.38
N VAL A 74 -6.53 -3.97 -7.37
CA VAL A 74 -7.16 -3.10 -8.39
C VAL A 74 -8.15 -2.10 -7.77
N GLY A 75 -8.56 -2.30 -6.52
CA GLY A 75 -9.36 -1.36 -5.76
C GLY A 75 -8.56 -0.34 -4.93
N VAL A 76 -7.23 -0.37 -4.95
CA VAL A 76 -6.37 0.49 -4.11
C VAL A 76 -5.98 1.76 -4.88
N GLU A 77 -6.44 2.92 -4.39
CA GLU A 77 -6.05 4.24 -4.89
C GLU A 77 -4.61 4.56 -4.49
N TRP A 78 -4.29 4.36 -3.21
CA TRP A 78 -2.94 4.44 -2.66
C TRP A 78 -2.77 3.55 -1.43
N LEU A 79 -1.52 3.17 -1.15
CA LEU A 79 -1.08 2.40 0.01
C LEU A 79 0.00 3.19 0.74
N ASP A 80 -0.25 3.55 2.00
CA ASP A 80 0.77 4.12 2.89
C ASP A 80 1.44 3.00 3.67
N ILE A 81 2.75 3.09 3.86
CA ILE A 81 3.55 2.16 4.65
C ILE A 81 4.41 2.97 5.61
N GLY A 82 4.40 2.59 6.89
CA GLY A 82 5.25 3.20 7.92
C GLY A 82 6.70 2.76 7.76
N LEU A 83 7.63 3.71 7.83
CA LEU A 83 9.07 3.43 7.70
C LEU A 83 9.70 3.00 9.01
N HIS A 84 9.11 3.34 10.15
CA HIS A 84 9.57 2.89 11.46
C HIS A 84 8.46 2.22 12.27
N GLU A 85 8.83 1.19 13.03
CA GLU A 85 7.99 0.68 14.12
C GLU A 85 8.27 1.50 15.39
N GLN A 86 7.23 1.98 16.08
CA GLN A 86 7.44 2.67 17.36
C GLN A 86 8.03 1.72 18.39
N ALA A 87 9.10 2.17 19.04
CA ALA A 87 9.72 1.44 20.14
C ALA A 87 8.68 1.12 21.22
N SER A 88 8.65 -0.13 21.64
CA SER A 88 7.98 -0.52 22.89
C SER A 88 9.04 -0.90 23.91
N PRO A 89 8.74 -0.93 25.22
CA PRO A 89 9.69 -1.42 26.23
C PRO A 89 10.21 -2.84 25.96
N ARG A 90 9.58 -3.58 25.03
CA ARG A 90 9.91 -4.94 24.63
C ARG A 90 10.58 -5.05 23.25
N HIS A 91 10.56 -4.00 22.43
CA HIS A 91 11.04 -4.04 21.05
C HIS A 91 11.78 -2.77 20.66
N GLN A 92 12.94 -2.95 20.03
CA GLN A 92 13.71 -1.86 19.42
C GLN A 92 12.95 -1.31 18.20
N VAL A 93 13.21 -0.04 17.87
CA VAL A 93 12.74 0.55 16.60
C VAL A 93 13.29 -0.29 15.45
N ILE A 94 12.40 -0.74 14.56
CA ILE A 94 12.79 -1.37 13.30
C ILE A 94 12.70 -0.31 12.21
N ASP A 95 13.79 -0.13 11.46
CA ASP A 95 13.88 0.76 10.30
C ASP A 95 13.62 -0.03 9.02
N TYR A 96 12.54 0.33 8.31
CA TYR A 96 12.12 -0.24 7.04
C TYR A 96 12.49 0.61 5.84
N SER A 97 13.45 1.54 5.94
CA SER A 97 13.92 2.38 4.81
C SER A 97 14.43 1.57 3.61
N VAL A 98 14.78 0.28 3.82
CA VAL A 98 15.05 -0.68 2.73
C VAL A 98 13.89 -0.79 1.72
N LEU A 99 12.65 -0.53 2.15
CA LEU A 99 11.47 -0.49 1.28
C LEU A 99 11.62 0.52 0.15
N LEU A 100 12.27 1.66 0.38
CA LEU A 100 12.38 2.70 -0.65
C LEU A 100 13.18 2.20 -1.86
N GLY A 101 14.28 1.50 -1.61
CA GLY A 101 15.06 0.84 -2.66
C GLY A 101 14.25 -0.23 -3.38
N LYS A 102 13.47 -1.02 -2.64
CA LYS A 102 12.65 -2.08 -3.24
C LYS A 102 11.49 -1.54 -4.07
N LEU A 103 10.82 -0.48 -3.62
CA LEU A 103 9.74 0.18 -4.36
C LEU A 103 10.25 0.76 -5.69
N ALA A 104 11.45 1.35 -5.69
CA ALA A 104 12.11 1.81 -6.89
C ALA A 104 12.48 0.67 -7.84
N GLU A 105 13.01 -0.45 -7.31
CA GLU A 105 13.33 -1.65 -8.08
C GLU A 105 12.11 -2.24 -8.79
N ILE A 106 10.97 -2.33 -8.08
CA ILE A 106 9.68 -2.81 -8.64
C ILE A 106 9.10 -1.81 -9.67
N GLY A 107 9.55 -0.55 -9.63
CA GLY A 107 9.06 0.51 -10.50
C GLY A 107 7.72 1.09 -10.07
N PHE A 108 7.45 1.16 -8.77
CA PHE A 108 6.27 1.87 -8.26
C PHE A 108 6.40 3.38 -8.43
N GLU A 109 5.26 4.05 -8.58
CA GLU A 109 5.16 5.48 -8.32
C GLU A 109 4.95 5.66 -6.81
N PHE A 110 5.91 6.27 -6.13
CA PHE A 110 5.86 6.48 -4.69
C PHE A 110 6.57 7.76 -4.25
N GLU A 111 6.30 8.19 -3.03
CA GLU A 111 6.95 9.33 -2.38
C GLU A 111 7.04 9.05 -0.87
N ALA A 112 8.15 9.43 -0.25
CA ALA A 112 8.35 9.31 1.18
C ALA A 112 8.34 10.70 1.83
N ARG A 113 7.55 10.86 2.91
CA ARG A 113 7.45 12.09 3.71
C ARG A 113 7.35 11.74 5.17
N GLY A 114 8.20 12.37 5.99
CA GLY A 114 8.31 12.03 7.41
C GLY A 114 8.59 10.54 7.59
N ASP A 115 7.69 9.86 8.30
CA ASP A 115 7.80 8.43 8.62
C ASP A 115 6.92 7.53 7.72
N VAL A 116 6.43 8.05 6.60
CA VAL A 116 5.50 7.32 5.72
C VAL A 116 6.00 7.35 4.28
N VAL A 117 5.94 6.19 3.62
CA VAL A 117 6.01 6.11 2.16
C VAL A 117 4.62 5.83 1.59
N ARG A 118 4.17 6.69 0.66
CA ARG A 118 2.93 6.49 -0.10
C ARG A 118 3.24 5.90 -1.46
N VAL A 119 2.57 4.81 -1.78
CA VAL A 119 2.60 4.14 -3.09
C VAL A 119 1.26 4.37 -3.79
N TRP A 120 1.29 4.94 -5.00
CA TRP A 120 0.05 5.22 -5.75
C TRP A 120 -0.34 4.07 -6.67
N GLY A 121 -1.60 3.66 -6.59
CA GLY A 121 -2.22 2.72 -7.53
C GLY A 121 -2.72 3.40 -8.80
N TYR A 122 -3.13 4.66 -8.72
CA TYR A 122 -3.80 5.39 -9.81
C TYR A 122 -3.36 6.87 -9.93
N ALA A 123 -3.52 7.42 -11.13
CA ALA A 123 -3.37 8.84 -11.44
C ALA A 123 -4.74 9.54 -11.61
N PRO A 124 -4.91 10.81 -11.20
CA PRO A 124 -3.90 11.68 -10.59
C PRO A 124 -3.52 11.24 -9.17
N LYS A 125 -2.28 11.54 -8.75
CA LYS A 125 -1.78 11.23 -7.41
C LYS A 125 -2.59 11.98 -6.36
N SER A 126 -3.15 11.24 -5.42
CA SER A 126 -3.87 11.82 -4.28
C SER A 126 -2.93 12.02 -3.09
N TYR A 127 -2.85 13.27 -2.63
CA TYR A 127 -2.08 13.71 -1.47
C TYR A 127 -2.97 13.90 -0.22
N GLU A 128 -4.24 13.50 -0.31
CA GLU A 128 -5.17 13.55 0.81
C GLU A 128 -4.63 12.73 1.99
N ASP A 129 -4.61 13.33 3.18
CA ASP A 129 -4.12 12.70 4.41
C ASP A 129 -2.68 12.17 4.30
N PHE A 130 -1.87 12.72 3.38
CA PHE A 130 -0.44 12.47 3.30
C PHE A 130 0.30 13.51 4.14
N PRO A 131 1.38 13.16 4.87
CA PRO A 131 2.16 14.15 5.60
C PRO A 131 2.61 15.33 4.71
N PRO A 132 2.69 16.55 5.27
CA PRO A 132 3.22 17.69 4.53
C PRO A 132 4.70 17.48 4.21
N ASP A 133 5.17 18.15 3.17
CA ASP A 133 6.61 18.24 2.90
C ASP A 133 7.30 18.94 4.08
N THR A 134 8.40 18.35 4.57
CA THR A 134 9.27 18.93 5.59
C THR A 134 10.11 20.08 5.05
#